data_AF-F8GFI8-F1
#
_entry.id   AF-F8GFI8-F1
#
_cell.length_a   1.000
_cell.length_b   1.000
_cell.length_c   1.000
_cell.angle_alpha   90.00
_cell.angle_beta   90.00
_cell.angle_gamma   90.00
#
_symmetry.space_group_name_H-M   'P 1'
#
loop_
_entity.id
_entity.type
_entity.pdbx_description
1 polymer ?
#
loop_
_entity_poly.entity_id
_entity_poly.type
_entity_poly.pdbx_seq_one_letter_code
_entity_poly.pdbx_strand_id
1 'polypeptide(L)'
;MKFTTLLLLAFIPAISFAGNLLVNSNKLFDLAEKSYPEFFSPEGRKTAGLDNYLLRYYPDTGNYIGTKGEEVYVYGDVFNGLLRAGVISDFVALEPDSDELLAQLFADGQSNVQVYGTGTVAAILSDDLEDSRHQRFIIELKSKQTLLISHNIDLSSRIDNLFLNDQVEFSGEYEWNDKGGVIHWTHHDPEGKHVNGWILHNNTIYQ
;
A
#
# COMPACT_ATOMS: atom_id res chain seq x y z
N MET A 1 19.88 -43.04 12.76
CA MET A 1 20.00 -41.57 12.74
C MET A 1 18.81 -41.01 11.97
N LYS A 2 17.87 -40.33 12.64
CA LYS A 2 16.72 -39.68 11.99
C LYS A 2 17.14 -38.25 11.65
N PHE A 3 17.09 -37.89 10.37
CA PHE A 3 17.30 -36.52 9.93
C PHE A 3 16.08 -35.68 10.32
N THR A 4 16.28 -34.76 11.26
CA THR A 4 15.32 -33.69 11.55
C THR A 4 15.54 -32.59 10.52
N THR A 5 14.61 -32.45 9.58
CA THR A 5 14.54 -31.28 8.70
C THR A 5 14.12 -30.09 9.55
N LEU A 6 15.06 -29.17 9.80
CA LEU A 6 14.78 -27.89 10.42
C LEU A 6 14.13 -26.99 9.37
N LEU A 7 12.81 -26.88 9.41
CA LEU A 7 12.08 -25.90 8.62
C LEU A 7 12.38 -24.52 9.23
N LEU A 8 13.29 -23.75 8.63
CA LEU A 8 13.42 -22.33 8.94
C LEU A 8 12.13 -21.65 8.48
N LEU A 9 11.20 -21.38 9.41
CA LEU A 9 10.22 -20.33 9.19
C LEU A 9 11.00 -19.02 9.21
N ALA A 10 11.16 -18.40 8.03
CA ALA A 10 11.51 -17.00 7.96
C ALA A 10 10.40 -16.21 8.68
N PHE A 11 10.74 -15.64 9.85
CA PHE A 11 9.93 -14.62 10.48
C PHE A 11 9.99 -13.38 9.58
N ILE A 12 8.99 -13.19 8.73
CA ILE A 12 8.75 -11.90 8.09
C ILE A 12 8.32 -10.94 9.20
N PRO A 13 9.01 -9.82 9.45
CA PRO A 13 8.57 -8.86 10.45
C PRO A 13 7.23 -8.26 10.00
N ALA A 14 6.14 -8.61 10.69
CA ALA A 14 4.77 -8.16 10.41
C ALA A 14 4.53 -6.65 10.70
N ILE A 15 5.58 -5.85 10.83
CA ILE A 15 5.51 -4.55 11.50
C ILE A 15 5.15 -3.40 10.55
N SER A 16 5.43 -3.52 9.24
CA SER A 16 5.35 -2.36 8.35
C SER A 16 4.09 -2.30 7.47
N PHE A 17 3.51 -3.44 7.06
CA PHE A 17 2.15 -3.50 6.47
C PHE A 17 1.09 -2.88 7.39
N ALA A 18 1.33 -2.92 8.70
CA ALA A 18 0.38 -2.50 9.71
C ALA A 18 0.10 -0.98 9.71
N GLY A 19 1.06 -0.12 9.38
CA GLY A 19 0.90 1.34 9.47
C GLY A 19 -0.08 1.91 8.44
N ASN A 20 0.20 1.64 7.16
CA ASN A 20 -0.67 2.02 6.04
C ASN A 20 -2.04 1.36 6.10
N LEU A 21 -2.04 0.06 6.39
CA LEU A 21 -3.27 -0.67 6.56
C LEU A 21 -4.10 -0.04 7.68
N LEU A 22 -3.49 0.36 8.79
CA LEU A 22 -4.20 1.02 9.89
C LEU A 22 -4.79 2.38 9.50
N VAL A 23 -4.05 3.24 8.81
CA VAL A 23 -4.57 4.54 8.36
C VAL A 23 -5.78 4.35 7.45
N ASN A 24 -5.65 3.52 6.43
CA ASN A 24 -6.72 3.29 5.46
C ASN A 24 -7.90 2.52 6.05
N SER A 25 -7.64 1.55 6.92
CA SER A 25 -8.70 0.84 7.64
C SER A 25 -9.46 1.78 8.56
N ASN A 26 -8.78 2.71 9.25
CA ASN A 26 -9.46 3.71 10.06
C ASN A 26 -10.36 4.62 9.21
N LYS A 27 -9.89 5.10 8.05
CA LYS A 27 -10.75 5.89 7.15
C LYS A 27 -12.00 5.13 6.71
N LEU A 28 -11.82 3.87 6.33
CA LEU A 28 -12.92 2.99 5.96
C LEU A 28 -13.91 2.80 7.12
N PHE A 29 -13.39 2.51 8.32
CA PHE A 29 -14.23 2.25 9.49
C PHE A 29 -14.97 3.52 9.94
N ASP A 30 -14.32 4.68 9.90
CA ASP A 30 -14.93 5.97 10.19
C ASP A 30 -16.01 6.33 9.14
N LEU A 31 -15.81 5.97 7.87
CA LEU A 31 -16.83 6.11 6.83
C LEU A 31 -18.02 5.20 7.10
N ALA A 32 -17.77 3.94 7.47
CA ALA A 32 -18.82 2.96 7.75
C ALA A 32 -19.69 3.38 8.94
N GLU A 33 -19.07 3.86 10.02
CA GLU A 33 -19.74 4.44 11.19
C GLU A 33 -20.70 5.58 10.82
N LYS A 34 -20.25 6.52 9.98
CA LYS A 34 -21.05 7.68 9.54
C LYS A 34 -22.14 7.32 8.54
N SER A 35 -21.86 6.38 7.65
CA SER A 35 -22.72 6.07 6.50
C SER A 35 -23.78 5.03 6.83
N TYR A 36 -23.48 4.13 7.78
CA TYR A 36 -24.34 3.01 8.14
C TYR A 36 -24.42 2.81 9.67
N PRO A 37 -24.88 3.82 10.44
CA PRO A 37 -24.97 3.74 11.89
C PRO A 37 -25.88 2.61 12.40
N GLU A 38 -26.85 2.16 11.60
CA GLU A 38 -27.70 1.00 11.91
C GLU A 38 -26.93 -0.32 12.02
N PHE A 39 -25.75 -0.39 11.38
CA PHE A 39 -24.86 -1.55 11.45
C PHE A 39 -23.65 -1.30 12.34
N PHE A 40 -23.16 -0.06 12.42
CA PHE A 40 -21.88 0.28 13.05
C PHE A 40 -22.01 1.38 14.12
N SER A 41 -22.76 1.10 15.20
CA SER A 41 -22.93 2.01 16.36
C SER A 41 -22.32 1.44 17.66
N PRO A 42 -21.73 2.28 18.52
CA PRO A 42 -21.55 3.73 18.39
C PRO A 42 -20.30 4.10 17.58
N GLU A 43 -20.24 5.34 17.08
CA GLU A 43 -19.05 5.89 16.40
C GLU A 43 -17.83 6.00 17.35
N GLY A 44 -16.64 6.18 16.76
CA GLY A 44 -15.40 6.46 17.49
C GLY A 44 -14.83 5.23 18.19
N ARG A 45 -15.11 4.02 17.67
CA ARG A 45 -14.53 2.79 18.22
C ARG A 45 -13.04 2.75 17.94
N LYS A 46 -12.27 2.21 18.89
CA LYS A 46 -10.83 2.00 18.69
C LYS A 46 -10.60 0.76 17.83
N THR A 47 -9.70 0.88 16.87
CA THR A 47 -9.23 -0.26 16.07
C THR A 47 -8.32 -1.15 16.90
N ALA A 48 -8.57 -2.45 16.84
CA ALA A 48 -7.76 -3.49 17.48
C ALA A 48 -7.16 -4.41 16.42
N GLY A 49 -5.97 -4.97 16.70
CA GLY A 49 -5.38 -6.04 15.91
C GLY A 49 -5.76 -7.42 16.48
N LEU A 50 -6.14 -8.35 15.61
CA LEU A 50 -6.36 -9.76 15.95
C LEU A 50 -5.81 -10.63 14.81
N ASP A 51 -4.78 -11.43 15.10
CA ASP A 51 -4.00 -12.15 14.09
C ASP A 51 -3.52 -11.21 12.97
N ASN A 52 -4.04 -11.36 11.75
CA ASN A 52 -3.77 -10.51 10.59
C ASN A 52 -4.94 -9.58 10.22
N TYR A 53 -5.89 -9.40 11.15
CA TYR A 53 -7.00 -8.47 10.99
C TYR A 53 -6.78 -7.18 11.79
N LEU A 54 -7.19 -6.06 11.22
CA LEU A 54 -7.57 -4.86 11.97
C LEU A 54 -9.09 -4.82 12.06
N LEU A 55 -9.66 -4.57 13.24
CA LEU A 55 -11.12 -4.62 13.42
C LEU A 55 -11.62 -3.63 14.46
N ARG A 56 -12.89 -3.25 14.31
CA ARG A 56 -13.68 -2.54 15.32
C ARG A 56 -14.93 -3.34 15.66
N TYR A 57 -15.26 -3.36 16.95
CA TYR A 57 -16.48 -3.96 17.49
C TYR A 57 -17.47 -2.88 17.90
N TYR A 58 -18.73 -3.06 17.51
CA TYR A 58 -19.84 -2.16 17.72
C TYR A 58 -20.84 -2.75 18.72
N PRO A 59 -20.76 -2.38 20.02
CA PRO A 59 -21.56 -3.00 21.07
C PRO A 59 -23.08 -2.76 20.95
N ASP A 60 -23.54 -1.69 20.30
CA ASP A 60 -24.98 -1.42 20.19
C ASP A 60 -25.64 -2.32 19.15
N THR A 61 -24.87 -2.76 18.15
CA THR A 61 -25.36 -3.55 17.01
C THR A 61 -24.87 -5.00 17.04
N GLY A 62 -23.85 -5.31 17.86
CA GLY A 62 -23.22 -6.63 17.93
C GLY A 62 -22.35 -6.96 16.73
N ASN A 63 -22.07 -5.98 15.86
CA ASN A 63 -21.36 -6.19 14.60
C ASN A 63 -19.87 -5.85 14.70
N TYR A 64 -19.12 -6.37 13.74
CA TYR A 64 -17.72 -6.03 13.50
C TYR A 64 -17.55 -5.54 12.06
N ILE A 65 -16.62 -4.62 11.89
CA ILE A 65 -15.96 -4.35 10.60
C ILE A 65 -14.48 -4.64 10.78
N GLY A 66 -13.84 -5.16 9.74
CA GLY A 66 -12.41 -5.40 9.76
C GLY A 66 -11.77 -5.47 8.39
N THR A 67 -10.44 -5.40 8.37
CA THR A 67 -9.61 -5.53 7.18
C THR A 67 -8.53 -6.57 7.40
N LYS A 68 -8.14 -7.26 6.33
CA LYS A 68 -7.00 -8.18 6.30
C LYS A 68 -6.27 -7.99 4.98
N GLY A 69 -5.08 -7.38 5.04
CA GLY A 69 -4.53 -6.74 3.84
C GLY A 69 -5.54 -5.73 3.30
N GLU A 70 -5.73 -5.67 2.00
CA GLU A 70 -6.70 -4.74 1.38
C GLU A 70 -8.15 -5.21 1.47
N GLU A 71 -8.40 -6.45 1.88
CA GLU A 71 -9.74 -7.02 1.91
C GLU A 71 -10.56 -6.50 3.09
N VAL A 72 -11.83 -6.19 2.84
CA VAL A 72 -12.79 -5.70 3.83
C VAL A 72 -13.77 -6.81 4.19
N TYR A 73 -13.99 -6.97 5.49
CA TYR A 73 -14.88 -7.94 6.07
C TYR A 73 -15.85 -7.27 7.04
N VAL A 74 -17.07 -7.78 7.09
CA VAL A 74 -18.05 -7.49 8.14
C VAL A 74 -18.48 -8.79 8.80
N TYR A 75 -18.79 -8.73 10.08
CA TYR A 75 -19.27 -9.90 10.83
C TYR A 75 -20.41 -9.53 11.75
N GLY A 76 -21.44 -10.36 11.79
CA GLY A 76 -22.59 -10.20 12.68
C GLY A 76 -23.79 -11.01 12.19
N ASP A 77 -24.81 -11.14 13.03
CA ASP A 77 -26.01 -11.93 12.71
C ASP A 77 -26.73 -11.35 11.47
N VAL A 78 -26.75 -10.02 11.34
CA VAL A 78 -27.36 -9.32 10.18
C VAL A 78 -26.64 -9.60 8.86
N PHE A 79 -25.38 -10.03 8.93
CA PHE A 79 -24.57 -10.41 7.77
C PHE A 79 -24.50 -11.93 7.55
N ASN A 80 -25.26 -12.73 8.33
CA ASN A 80 -25.19 -14.20 8.36
C ASN A 80 -23.77 -14.72 8.67
N GLY A 81 -23.09 -14.08 9.62
CA GLY A 81 -21.71 -14.42 10.00
C GLY A 81 -20.68 -13.56 9.27
N LEU A 82 -19.56 -14.16 8.86
CA LEU A 82 -18.47 -13.45 8.20
C LEU A 82 -18.78 -13.24 6.72
N LEU A 83 -18.81 -11.99 6.27
CA LEU A 83 -19.03 -11.59 4.90
C LEU A 83 -17.85 -10.76 4.39
N ARG A 84 -17.30 -11.15 3.23
CA ARG A 84 -16.34 -10.32 2.48
C ARG A 84 -17.10 -9.22 1.76
N ALA A 85 -16.87 -7.96 2.14
CA ALA A 85 -17.59 -6.80 1.62
C ALA A 85 -16.95 -6.22 0.36
N GLY A 86 -15.63 -6.36 0.17
CA GLY A 86 -14.91 -5.78 -0.96
C GLY A 86 -13.42 -5.61 -0.63
N VAL A 87 -12.77 -4.63 -1.27
CA VAL A 87 -11.44 -4.13 -0.89
C VAL A 87 -11.54 -2.66 -0.45
N ILE A 88 -10.55 -2.17 0.31
CA ILE A 88 -10.59 -0.81 0.88
C ILE A 88 -10.81 0.27 -0.19
N SER A 89 -10.16 0.13 -1.35
CA SER A 89 -10.23 1.07 -2.48
C SER A 89 -11.61 1.14 -3.14
N ASP A 90 -12.49 0.17 -2.90
CA ASP A 90 -13.89 0.23 -3.35
C ASP A 90 -14.70 1.30 -2.60
N PHE A 91 -14.27 1.65 -1.38
CA PHE A 91 -15.04 2.47 -0.45
C PHE A 91 -14.38 3.81 -0.12
N VAL A 92 -13.05 3.86 -0.05
CA VAL A 92 -12.29 5.07 0.31
C VAL A 92 -11.07 5.24 -0.58
N ALA A 93 -10.73 6.51 -0.86
CA ALA A 93 -9.41 6.83 -1.40
C ALA A 93 -8.32 6.50 -0.37
N LEU A 94 -7.33 5.72 -0.80
CA LEU A 94 -6.18 5.35 0.01
C LEU A 94 -5.37 6.60 0.35
N GLU A 95 -4.96 6.78 1.61
CA GLU A 95 -4.01 7.83 2.01
C GLU A 95 -2.58 7.35 1.82
N PRO A 96 -1.85 7.90 0.85
CA PRO A 96 -0.46 7.56 0.59
C PRO A 96 0.43 8.07 1.73
N ASP A 97 0.48 7.35 2.84
CA ASP A 97 1.41 7.62 3.93
C ASP A 97 2.35 6.43 4.18
N SER A 98 2.83 5.82 3.09
CA SER A 98 3.90 4.81 3.16
C SER A 98 5.23 5.36 3.67
N ASP A 99 5.36 6.63 4.05
CA ASP A 99 6.65 7.23 4.45
C ASP A 99 7.28 6.47 5.63
N GLU A 100 6.50 6.18 6.68
CA GLU A 100 6.97 5.39 7.84
C GLU A 100 7.24 3.92 7.46
N LEU A 101 6.39 3.34 6.62
CA LEU A 101 6.59 1.99 6.06
C LEU A 101 7.91 1.90 5.28
N LEU A 102 8.15 2.83 4.37
CA LEU A 102 9.34 2.88 3.52
C LEU A 102 10.62 3.09 4.33
N ALA A 103 10.55 3.91 5.38
CA ALA A 103 11.64 4.07 6.34
C ALA A 103 11.94 2.75 7.07
N GLN A 104 10.90 2.03 7.49
CA GLN A 104 11.06 0.73 8.14
C GLN A 104 11.62 -0.34 7.20
N LEU A 105 11.09 -0.45 5.97
CA LEU A 105 11.59 -1.39 4.96
C LEU A 105 13.05 -1.13 4.64
N PHE A 106 13.44 0.15 4.55
CA PHE A 106 14.82 0.54 4.33
C PHE A 106 15.73 0.17 5.51
N ALA A 107 15.29 0.47 6.74
CA ALA A 107 16.03 0.14 7.96
C ALA A 107 16.22 -1.39 8.13
N ASP A 108 15.25 -2.18 7.72
CA ASP A 108 15.25 -3.64 7.87
C ASP A 108 15.84 -4.39 6.67
N GLY A 109 16.14 -3.71 5.56
CA GLY A 109 16.66 -4.39 4.36
C GLY A 109 15.62 -5.22 3.61
N GLN A 110 14.34 -4.84 3.65
CA GLN A 110 13.23 -5.64 3.11
C GLN A 110 12.85 -5.23 1.67
N SER A 111 12.51 -6.21 0.84
CA SER A 111 12.18 -6.09 -0.59
C SER A 111 10.87 -6.82 -0.92
N ASN A 112 10.38 -6.72 -2.17
CA ASN A 112 9.17 -7.36 -2.66
C ASN A 112 7.91 -6.96 -1.88
N VAL A 113 7.79 -5.67 -1.57
CA VAL A 113 6.64 -5.12 -0.82
C VAL A 113 5.89 -4.11 -1.68
N GLN A 114 4.61 -4.39 -1.95
CA GLN A 114 3.73 -3.42 -2.58
C GLN A 114 3.50 -2.23 -1.65
N VAL A 115 3.75 -1.02 -2.15
CA VAL A 115 3.62 0.24 -1.44
C VAL A 115 2.89 1.26 -2.29
N TYR A 116 2.31 2.26 -1.64
CA TYR A 116 1.74 3.41 -2.31
C TYR A 116 2.05 4.67 -1.51
N GLY A 117 2.63 5.69 -2.13
CA GLY A 117 3.20 6.82 -1.40
C GLY A 117 3.15 8.11 -2.19
N THR A 118 3.56 9.18 -1.54
CA THR A 118 3.73 10.49 -2.15
C THR A 118 5.17 10.94 -1.95
N GLY A 119 5.76 11.54 -2.97
CA GLY A 119 7.06 12.15 -2.87
C GLY A 119 7.19 13.38 -3.75
N THR A 120 8.23 14.16 -3.48
CA THR A 120 8.58 15.34 -4.26
C THR A 120 9.75 15.00 -5.18
N VAL A 121 9.65 15.28 -6.47
CA VAL A 121 10.74 15.02 -7.43
C VAL A 121 11.99 15.81 -7.05
N ALA A 122 13.05 15.10 -6.68
CA ALA A 122 14.32 15.64 -6.25
C ALA A 122 15.40 15.61 -7.35
N ALA A 123 15.30 14.66 -8.29
CA ALA A 123 16.17 14.60 -9.47
C ALA A 123 15.48 13.91 -10.64
N ILE A 124 15.79 14.32 -11.86
CA ILE A 124 15.39 13.63 -13.09
C ILE A 124 16.64 13.03 -13.71
N LEU A 125 16.61 11.73 -14.00
CA LEU A 125 17.74 10.99 -14.56
C LEU A 125 17.50 10.71 -16.04
N SER A 126 18.55 10.35 -16.77
CA SER A 126 18.38 9.79 -18.11
C SER A 126 17.55 8.51 -18.04
N ASP A 127 16.66 8.33 -19.00
CA ASP A 127 15.92 7.09 -19.19
C ASP A 127 16.92 5.92 -19.32
N ASP A 128 16.54 4.79 -18.74
CA ASP A 128 17.19 3.52 -18.99
C ASP A 128 16.60 2.91 -20.26
N LEU A 129 17.46 2.56 -21.21
CA LEU A 129 17.06 2.05 -22.52
C LEU A 129 17.57 0.63 -22.76
N GLU A 130 18.21 0.01 -21.76
CA GLU A 130 18.64 -1.38 -21.82
C GLU A 130 17.48 -2.31 -21.43
N ASP A 131 17.32 -3.41 -22.16
CA ASP A 131 16.19 -4.36 -22.01
C ASP A 131 14.81 -3.69 -22.10
N SER A 132 14.04 -3.67 -21.00
CA SER A 132 12.80 -2.91 -20.90
C SER A 132 13.11 -1.46 -20.57
N ARG A 133 12.54 -0.52 -21.32
CA ARG A 133 12.82 0.90 -21.18
C ARG A 133 12.16 1.45 -19.92
N HIS A 134 12.91 2.23 -19.15
CA HIS A 134 12.41 2.86 -17.93
C HIS A 134 12.69 4.36 -17.88
N GLN A 135 11.68 5.16 -17.57
CA GLN A 135 11.90 6.53 -17.10
C GLN A 135 12.36 6.48 -15.65
N ARG A 136 13.42 7.23 -15.34
CA ARG A 136 14.04 7.24 -14.01
C ARG A 136 14.06 8.62 -13.40
N PHE A 137 13.63 8.72 -12.16
CA PHE A 137 13.72 9.96 -11.38
C PHE A 137 13.75 9.63 -9.89
N ILE A 138 14.30 10.55 -9.10
CA ILE A 138 14.40 10.42 -7.65
C ILE A 138 13.31 11.27 -7.03
N ILE A 139 12.62 10.70 -6.05
CA ILE A 139 11.71 11.43 -5.17
C ILE A 139 12.28 11.51 -3.76
N GLU A 140 12.00 12.59 -3.05
CA GLU A 140 12.21 12.74 -1.62
C GLU A 140 10.86 12.59 -0.90
N LEU A 141 10.83 11.70 0.10
CA LEU A 141 9.66 11.50 0.96
C LEU A 141 9.66 12.48 2.14
N LYS A 142 8.59 12.52 2.93
CA LYS A 142 8.48 13.42 4.11
C LYS A 142 9.60 13.14 5.13
N SER A 143 9.97 11.88 5.30
CA SER A 143 11.07 11.37 6.14
C SER A 143 12.46 11.82 5.71
N LYS A 144 12.61 12.44 4.52
CA LYS A 144 13.89 12.72 3.86
C LYS A 144 14.60 11.50 3.27
N GLN A 145 14.01 10.31 3.37
CA GLN A 145 14.44 9.20 2.53
C GLN A 145 14.22 9.55 1.06
N THR A 146 15.12 9.08 0.20
CA THR A 146 14.98 9.20 -1.25
C THR A 146 14.70 7.84 -1.85
N LEU A 147 13.88 7.81 -2.91
CA LEU A 147 13.58 6.62 -3.67
C LEU A 147 13.86 6.86 -5.14
N LEU A 148 14.41 5.86 -5.82
CA LEU A 148 14.44 5.82 -7.27
C LEU A 148 13.10 5.30 -7.79
N ILE A 149 12.40 6.08 -8.61
CA ILE A 149 11.28 5.57 -9.41
C ILE A 149 11.85 5.00 -10.72
N SER A 150 11.54 3.74 -11.00
CA SER A 150 11.83 3.05 -12.26
C SER A 150 10.51 2.74 -12.97
N HIS A 151 10.04 3.67 -13.80
CA HIS A 151 8.76 3.56 -14.47
C HIS A 151 8.92 2.94 -15.86
N ASN A 152 8.35 1.75 -16.09
CA ASN A 152 8.46 1.05 -17.36
C ASN A 152 7.65 1.78 -18.46
N ILE A 153 8.36 2.36 -19.43
CA ILE A 153 7.79 3.14 -20.54
C ILE A 153 7.55 2.32 -21.82
N ASP A 154 7.73 1.00 -21.75
CA ASP A 154 7.18 0.07 -22.74
C ASP A 154 5.72 -0.30 -22.43
N LEU A 155 5.36 -0.32 -21.14
CA LEU A 155 4.05 -0.73 -20.66
C LEU A 155 3.12 0.45 -20.36
N SER A 156 3.69 1.59 -19.96
CA SER A 156 2.96 2.84 -19.70
C SER A 156 3.56 4.01 -20.49
N SER A 157 2.83 5.10 -20.62
CA SER A 157 3.34 6.33 -21.23
C SER A 157 4.40 6.99 -20.35
N ARG A 158 5.47 7.50 -20.96
CA ARG A 158 6.46 8.36 -20.29
C ARG A 158 5.80 9.64 -19.76
N ILE A 159 6.25 10.12 -18.60
CA ILE A 159 5.81 11.40 -18.02
C ILE A 159 6.67 12.52 -18.62
N ASP A 160 6.22 13.13 -19.71
CA ASP A 160 7.03 14.11 -20.45
C ASP A 160 7.21 15.46 -19.74
N ASN A 161 6.21 15.89 -18.97
CA ASN A 161 6.20 17.18 -18.27
C ASN A 161 6.53 17.05 -16.78
N LEU A 162 7.43 16.13 -16.42
CA LEU A 162 7.91 15.96 -15.03
C LEU A 162 9.03 16.96 -14.73
N PHE A 163 8.91 17.74 -13.65
CA PHE A 163 9.89 18.74 -13.25
C PHE A 163 10.34 18.56 -11.80
N LEU A 164 11.47 19.18 -11.45
CA LEU A 164 11.94 19.26 -10.07
C LEU A 164 10.90 19.96 -9.19
N ASN A 165 10.71 19.43 -7.98
CA ASN A 165 9.73 19.86 -6.99
C ASN A 165 8.26 19.55 -7.32
N ASP A 166 8.00 18.85 -8.40
CA ASP A 166 6.66 18.31 -8.64
C ASP A 166 6.32 17.28 -7.56
N GLN A 167 5.06 17.26 -7.15
CA GLN A 167 4.53 16.19 -6.31
C GLN A 167 4.03 15.05 -7.19
N VAL A 168 4.38 13.83 -6.82
CA VAL A 168 3.84 12.61 -7.42
C VAL A 168 3.27 11.72 -6.35
N GLU A 169 2.17 11.04 -6.68
CA GLU A 169 1.74 9.85 -5.95
C GLU A 169 2.10 8.62 -6.77
N PHE A 170 2.40 7.52 -6.12
CA PHE A 170 2.78 6.28 -6.78
C PHE A 170 2.17 5.09 -6.07
N SER A 171 1.94 4.02 -6.84
CA SER A 171 1.75 2.66 -6.36
C SER A 171 2.71 1.76 -7.12
N GLY A 172 3.45 0.91 -6.43
CA GLY A 172 4.41 0.01 -7.03
C GLY A 172 5.04 -0.90 -5.98
N GLU A 173 5.95 -1.77 -6.42
CA GLU A 173 6.70 -2.62 -5.52
C GLU A 173 8.01 -1.94 -5.11
N TYR A 174 8.34 -2.03 -3.82
CA TYR A 174 9.57 -1.55 -3.22
C TYR A 174 10.66 -2.63 -3.25
N GLU A 175 11.82 -2.24 -3.76
CA GLU A 175 13.05 -3.02 -3.73
C GLU A 175 14.16 -2.30 -2.97
N TRP A 176 14.77 -2.98 -2.01
CA TRP A 176 15.81 -2.41 -1.18
C TRP A 176 17.13 -2.21 -1.94
N ASN A 177 17.81 -1.09 -1.68
CA ASN A 177 19.22 -0.88 -1.98
C ASN A 177 19.83 0.08 -0.95
N ASP A 178 21.16 0.23 -0.95
CA ASP A 178 21.89 1.13 -0.03
C ASP A 178 21.68 2.64 -0.29
N LYS A 179 20.85 3.00 -1.29
CA LYS A 179 20.53 4.37 -1.70
C LYS A 179 19.08 4.78 -1.37
N GLY A 180 18.38 4.00 -0.55
CA GLY A 180 17.02 4.29 -0.10
C GLY A 180 15.95 3.38 -0.71
N GLY A 181 16.26 2.69 -1.80
CA GLY A 181 15.39 1.75 -2.50
C GLY A 181 14.86 2.24 -3.84
N VAL A 182 14.20 1.33 -4.55
CA VAL A 182 13.61 1.51 -5.87
C VAL A 182 12.11 1.21 -5.79
N ILE A 183 11.30 2.01 -6.47
CA ILE A 183 9.92 1.66 -6.79
C ILE A 183 9.87 1.24 -8.26
N HIS A 184 9.44 0.02 -8.51
CA HIS A 184 9.14 -0.52 -9.84
C HIS A 184 7.71 -1.06 -9.88
N TRP A 185 7.30 -1.74 -10.97
CA TRP A 185 5.91 -2.17 -11.17
C TRP A 185 4.89 -1.04 -11.07
N THR A 186 5.24 0.15 -11.53
CA THR A 186 4.36 1.34 -11.54
C THR A 186 3.44 1.38 -12.76
N HIS A 187 2.95 0.22 -13.18
CA HIS A 187 2.10 0.03 -14.35
C HIS A 187 1.12 -1.13 -14.15
N HIS A 188 0.15 -1.25 -15.04
CA HIS A 188 -0.72 -2.42 -15.12
C HIS A 188 0.10 -3.65 -15.53
N ASP A 189 -0.10 -4.78 -14.87
CA ASP A 189 0.43 -6.08 -15.33
C ASP A 189 -0.54 -6.71 -16.34
N PRO A 190 -0.18 -6.80 -17.64
CA PRO A 190 -1.06 -7.36 -18.66
C PRO A 190 -1.40 -8.85 -18.44
N GLU A 191 -0.55 -9.57 -17.69
CA GLU A 191 -0.76 -10.99 -17.40
C GLU A 191 -1.52 -11.23 -16.08
N GLY A 192 -1.71 -10.19 -15.25
CA GLY A 192 -2.41 -10.26 -13.98
C GLY A 192 -1.77 -11.19 -12.94
N LYS A 193 -0.46 -11.38 -13.01
CA LYS A 193 0.35 -12.19 -12.07
C LYS A 193 0.91 -11.35 -10.91
N HIS A 194 1.07 -10.04 -11.13
CA HIS A 194 1.56 -9.07 -10.16
C HIS A 194 0.47 -8.04 -9.83
N VAL A 195 0.57 -7.43 -8.63
CA VAL A 195 -0.29 -6.29 -8.27
C VAL A 195 0.01 -5.13 -9.22
N ASN A 196 -1.04 -4.50 -9.74
CA ASN A 196 -0.90 -3.32 -10.59
C ASN A 196 -0.32 -2.14 -9.81
N GLY A 197 0.47 -1.32 -10.49
CA GLY A 197 0.90 -0.02 -9.99
C GLY A 197 0.57 1.10 -10.96
N TRP A 198 0.97 2.31 -10.56
CA TRP A 198 0.70 3.53 -11.29
C TRP A 198 1.56 4.69 -10.76
N ILE A 199 1.68 5.76 -11.54
CA ILE A 199 2.13 7.08 -11.07
C ILE A 199 1.02 8.09 -11.35
N LEU A 200 0.69 8.92 -10.37
CA LEU A 200 -0.21 10.06 -10.52
C LEU A 200 0.62 11.34 -10.48
N HIS A 201 0.53 12.12 -11.54
CA HIS A 201 1.17 13.43 -11.66
C HIS A 201 0.21 14.39 -12.35
N ASN A 202 -0.01 15.57 -11.77
CA ASN A 202 -0.91 16.61 -12.31
C ASN A 202 -2.27 16.06 -12.77
N ASN A 203 -2.93 15.29 -11.90
CA ASN A 203 -4.24 14.65 -12.15
C ASN A 203 -4.27 13.63 -13.30
N THR A 204 -3.11 13.19 -13.79
CA THR A 204 -2.98 12.16 -14.83
C THR A 204 -2.36 10.91 -14.23
N ILE A 205 -3.04 9.77 -14.43
CA ILE A 205 -2.53 8.45 -14.04
C ILE A 205 -1.77 7.85 -15.22
N TYR A 206 -0.56 7.37 -14.94
CA TYR A 206 0.32 6.64 -15.84
C TYR A 206 0.38 5.19 -15.35
N GLN A 207 -0.14 4.25 -16.14
CA GLN A 207 -0.14 2.81 -15.84
C GLN A 207 -0.25 1.96 -17.10
#